data_AF-A0A524CA99-F1
#
_entry.id   AF-A0A524CA99-F1
#
_cell.length_a   1.000
_cell.length_b   1.000
_cell.length_c   1.000
_cell.angle_alpha   90.00
_cell.angle_beta   90.00
_cell.angle_gamma   90.00
#
_symmetry.space_group_name_H-M   'P 1'
#
loop_
_entity.id
_entity.type
_entity.pdbx_description
1 polymer ?
#
loop_
_entity_poly.entity_id
_entity_poly.type
_entity_poly.pdbx_seq_one_letter_code
_entity_poly.pdbx_strand_id
1 'polypeptide(L)'
;MGNRIGSIDIFRGLCIFIMFLSHLGIWWLSTEGYTFLSNWIWLPIARPIAKGSGFILISGVSVALSYSKKVLNHQDKFNEETRVWRNNSFIRAIILFIIAILINLMITSFDKTAKIFDWWILITLSISLFFAWPIMRLSLKFRIVLGISWLIFNFTIQNILMNYSHLSSMLDFLKDFFYPSDAGQNSILPYFSFFIFGTVLGSLLARINFEKKANVKDFIKNFTTPLILSAIAAMIFGILFQYPNFQIANTTSFIIFALGLDTLILVGLITIEKNSRRDFNSKKNPLFYYS
;
A
#
# COMPACT_ATOMS: atom_id res chain seq x y z
N MET A 1 25.81 -6.88 5.17
CA MET A 1 24.75 -6.51 4.21
C MET A 1 23.47 -7.20 4.64
N GLY A 2 22.49 -6.47 5.17
CA GLY A 2 21.28 -7.09 5.71
C GLY A 2 20.42 -7.66 4.58
N ASN A 3 20.11 -8.95 4.62
CA ASN A 3 19.41 -9.69 3.56
C ASN A 3 18.22 -8.91 2.99
N ARG A 4 18.39 -8.48 1.74
CA ARG A 4 17.35 -7.91 0.87
C ARG A 4 16.41 -9.06 0.50
N ILE A 5 15.11 -8.85 0.69
CA ILE A 5 14.08 -9.86 0.42
C ILE A 5 13.57 -9.58 -1.00
N GLY A 6 13.96 -10.41 -1.97
CA GLY A 6 13.75 -10.11 -3.38
C GLY A 6 12.27 -10.14 -3.79
N SER A 7 11.42 -10.89 -3.10
CA SER A 7 9.96 -10.90 -3.32
C SER A 7 9.32 -9.54 -3.06
N ILE A 8 9.84 -8.75 -2.12
CA ILE A 8 9.33 -7.39 -1.84
C ILE A 8 9.66 -6.46 -3.00
N ASP A 9 10.87 -6.55 -3.53
CA ASP A 9 11.31 -5.76 -4.67
C ASP A 9 10.53 -6.14 -5.94
N ILE A 10 10.33 -7.43 -6.20
CA ILE A 10 9.49 -7.91 -7.31
C ILE A 10 8.07 -7.40 -7.19
N PHE A 11 7.46 -7.46 -6.00
CA PHE A 11 6.10 -6.98 -5.81
C PHE A 11 6.00 -5.48 -6.05
N ARG A 12 6.98 -4.69 -5.59
CA ARG A 12 7.06 -3.25 -5.90
C ARG A 12 7.18 -3.02 -7.40
N GLY A 13 8.08 -3.73 -8.08
CA GLY A 13 8.26 -3.64 -9.52
C GLY A 13 7.01 -4.06 -10.30
N LEU A 14 6.29 -5.08 -9.84
CA LEU A 14 5.00 -5.49 -10.39
C LEU A 14 3.95 -4.37 -10.28
N CYS A 15 3.85 -3.70 -9.14
CA CYS A 15 2.94 -2.57 -8.96
C CYS A 15 3.24 -1.45 -9.98
N ILE A 16 4.52 -1.08 -10.13
CA ILE A 16 4.95 -0.03 -11.07
C ILE A 16 4.72 -0.46 -12.52
N PHE A 17 5.06 -1.71 -12.86
CA PHE A 17 4.89 -2.24 -14.20
C PHE A 17 3.42 -2.23 -14.63
N ILE A 18 2.52 -2.73 -13.77
CA ILE A 18 1.09 -2.76 -14.06
C ILE A 18 0.54 -1.32 -14.16
N MET A 19 0.98 -0.41 -13.28
CA MET A 19 0.59 1.01 -13.35
C MET A 19 1.02 1.62 -14.69
N PHE A 20 2.27 1.40 -15.12
CA PHE A 20 2.76 1.90 -16.39
C PHE A 20 2.00 1.31 -17.58
N LEU A 21 1.76 0.00 -17.58
CA LEU A 21 1.01 -0.70 -18.63
C LEU A 21 -0.40 -0.14 -18.80
N SER A 22 -1.05 0.25 -17.69
CA SER A 22 -2.39 0.86 -17.76
C SER A 22 -2.40 2.24 -18.40
N HIS A 23 -1.38 3.07 -18.13
CA HIS A 23 -1.24 4.38 -18.76
C HIS A 23 -0.93 4.25 -20.25
N LEU A 24 -0.05 3.32 -20.62
CA LEU A 24 0.18 3.01 -22.03
C LEU A 24 -1.08 2.50 -22.71
N GLY A 25 -1.88 1.66 -22.05
CA GLY A 25 -3.14 1.16 -22.58
C GLY A 25 -4.12 2.28 -22.95
N ILE A 26 -4.18 3.35 -22.16
CA ILE A 26 -5.02 4.53 -22.44
C ILE A 26 -4.57 5.25 -23.73
N TRP A 27 -3.26 5.32 -23.97
CA TRP A 27 -2.71 6.10 -25.10
C TRP A 27 -2.57 5.32 -26.40
N TRP A 28 -2.37 4.00 -26.31
CA TRP A 28 -1.92 3.20 -27.46
C TRP A 28 -2.97 2.25 -28.02
N LEU A 29 -4.02 1.91 -27.26
CA LEU A 29 -5.04 0.96 -27.71
C LEU A 29 -6.17 1.68 -28.44
N SER A 30 -6.79 0.99 -29.40
CA SER A 30 -8.10 1.41 -29.94
C SER A 30 -9.15 1.42 -28.83
N THR A 31 -10.27 2.09 -29.04
CA THR A 31 -11.38 2.11 -28.09
C THR A 31 -11.86 0.71 -27.71
N GLU A 32 -11.96 -0.23 -28.66
CA GLU A 32 -12.33 -1.62 -28.34
C GLU A 32 -11.22 -2.33 -27.53
N GLY A 33 -9.96 -2.15 -27.93
CA GLY A 33 -8.81 -2.74 -27.24
C GLY A 33 -8.70 -2.23 -25.80
N TYR A 34 -8.90 -0.93 -25.57
CA TYR A 34 -8.94 -0.34 -24.24
C TYR A 34 -10.11 -0.86 -23.43
N THR A 35 -11.30 -1.02 -24.02
CA THR A 35 -12.48 -1.56 -23.33
C THR A 35 -12.24 -3.02 -22.90
N PHE A 36 -11.63 -3.82 -23.77
CA PHE A 36 -11.23 -5.19 -23.44
C PHE A 36 -10.22 -5.22 -22.30
N LEU A 37 -9.12 -4.46 -22.41
CA LEU A 37 -8.11 -4.34 -21.36
C LEU A 37 -8.75 -3.89 -20.05
N SER A 38 -9.61 -2.86 -20.11
CA SER A 38 -10.25 -2.26 -18.95
C SER A 38 -11.12 -3.27 -18.20
N ASN A 39 -12.01 -3.97 -18.92
CA ASN A 39 -13.01 -4.85 -18.28
C ASN A 39 -12.43 -6.18 -17.80
N TRP A 40 -11.47 -6.75 -18.54
CA TRP A 40 -10.99 -8.11 -18.26
C TRP A 40 -9.68 -8.15 -17.47
N ILE A 41 -8.84 -7.11 -17.59
CA ILE A 41 -7.51 -7.10 -16.98
C ILE A 41 -7.42 -5.97 -15.94
N TRP A 42 -7.85 -4.76 -16.31
CA TRP A 42 -7.67 -3.59 -15.47
C TRP A 42 -8.54 -3.61 -14.22
N LEU A 43 -9.87 -3.60 -14.40
CA LEU A 43 -10.84 -3.53 -13.31
C LEU A 43 -10.71 -4.68 -12.30
N PRO A 44 -10.61 -5.97 -12.69
CA PRO A 44 -10.64 -7.07 -11.73
C PRO A 44 -9.30 -7.37 -11.06
N ILE A 45 -8.17 -7.12 -11.72
CA ILE A 45 -6.85 -7.61 -11.27
C ILE A 45 -5.88 -6.45 -11.10
N ALA A 46 -5.66 -5.67 -12.15
CA ALA A 46 -4.60 -4.67 -12.14
C ALA A 46 -4.94 -3.46 -11.25
N ARG A 47 -6.19 -3.00 -11.23
CA ARG A 47 -6.63 -1.84 -10.44
C ARG A 47 -6.50 -2.10 -8.94
N PRO A 48 -6.93 -3.25 -8.38
CA PRO A 48 -6.66 -3.59 -6.98
C PRO A 48 -5.17 -3.64 -6.58
N ILE A 49 -4.24 -3.81 -7.54
CA ILE A 49 -2.79 -3.95 -7.26
C ILE A 49 -2.04 -2.63 -7.53
N ALA A 50 -2.26 -2.06 -8.72
CA ALA A 50 -1.48 -0.96 -9.29
C ALA A 50 -2.07 0.41 -8.98
N LYS A 51 -3.32 0.50 -8.52
CA LYS A 51 -3.96 1.75 -8.12
C LYS A 51 -3.48 2.17 -6.72
N GLY A 52 -2.17 2.20 -6.51
CA GLY A 52 -1.50 2.65 -5.30
C GLY A 52 -1.57 1.74 -4.07
N SER A 53 -2.54 0.84 -3.98
CA SER A 53 -2.76 -0.10 -2.85
C SER A 53 -1.54 -0.97 -2.58
N GLY A 54 -1.07 -1.70 -3.59
CA GLY A 54 0.12 -2.54 -3.47
C GLY A 54 1.38 -1.73 -3.17
N PHE A 55 1.49 -0.52 -3.73
CA PHE A 55 2.64 0.37 -3.50
C PHE A 55 2.68 0.94 -2.07
N ILE A 56 1.52 1.31 -1.53
CA ILE A 56 1.40 1.81 -0.15
C ILE A 56 1.60 0.66 0.85
N LEU A 57 1.05 -0.53 0.56
CA LEU A 57 1.29 -1.74 1.34
C LEU A 57 2.79 -2.06 1.42
N ILE A 58 3.48 -2.14 0.27
CA ILE A 58 4.89 -2.49 0.23
C ILE A 58 5.80 -1.42 0.84
N SER A 59 5.39 -0.16 0.78
CA SER A 59 6.04 0.94 1.52
C SER A 59 5.99 0.68 3.02
N GLY A 60 4.81 0.36 3.56
CA GLY A 60 4.65 -0.02 4.98
C GLY A 60 5.50 -1.22 5.39
N VAL A 61 5.54 -2.26 4.54
CA VAL A 61 6.40 -3.46 4.74
C VAL A 61 7.87 -3.08 4.82
N SER A 62 8.34 -2.28 3.87
CA SER A 62 9.74 -1.86 3.76
C SER A 62 10.18 -1.02 4.97
N VAL A 63 9.33 -0.09 5.39
CA VAL A 63 9.53 0.74 6.59
C VAL A 63 9.64 -0.12 7.83
N ALA A 64 8.69 -1.05 8.03
CA ALA A 64 8.68 -1.90 9.22
C ALA A 64 9.83 -2.91 9.28
N LEU A 65 10.26 -3.44 8.13
CA LEU A 65 11.45 -4.29 8.06
C LEU A 65 12.72 -3.52 8.42
N SER A 66 12.87 -2.30 7.88
CA SER A 66 14.02 -1.45 8.18
C SER A 66 14.08 -1.11 9.66
N TYR A 67 12.95 -0.76 10.27
CA TYR A 67 12.85 -0.48 11.70
C TYR A 67 13.14 -1.71 12.56
N SER A 68 12.43 -2.82 12.30
CA SER A 68 12.52 -4.03 13.15
C SER A 68 13.92 -4.63 13.15
N LYS A 69 14.63 -4.61 12.01
CA LYS A 69 16.03 -5.07 11.95
C LYS A 69 16.97 -4.25 12.83
N LYS A 70 16.76 -2.93 12.93
CA LYS A 70 17.58 -2.05 13.77
C LYS A 70 17.31 -2.29 15.25
N VAL A 71 16.03 -2.43 15.62
CA VAL A 71 15.61 -2.74 17.01
C VAL A 71 16.16 -4.10 17.46
N LEU A 72 16.16 -5.11 16.60
CA LEU A 72 16.64 -6.45 16.94
C LEU A 72 18.17 -6.55 17.05
N ASN A 73 18.92 -5.70 16.34
CA ASN A 73 20.38 -5.84 16.22
C ASN A 73 21.20 -4.92 17.15
N HIS A 74 20.63 -3.85 17.70
CA HIS A 74 21.41 -2.88 18.50
C HIS A 74 20.65 -2.46 19.77
N GLN A 75 20.92 -3.15 20.89
CA GLN A 75 20.39 -2.76 22.20
C GLN A 75 21.17 -1.57 22.81
N ASP A 76 22.46 -1.41 22.50
CA ASP A 76 23.34 -0.44 23.20
C ASP A 76 23.46 0.95 22.54
N LYS A 77 23.09 1.11 21.26
CA LYS A 77 23.09 2.41 20.51
C LYS A 77 21.69 2.89 20.11
N PHE A 78 20.67 2.40 20.81
CA PHE A 78 19.28 2.51 20.42
C PHE A 78 18.80 3.96 20.20
N ASN A 79 19.26 4.92 21.01
CA ASN A 79 18.74 6.29 20.98
C ASN A 79 19.22 7.12 19.77
N GLU A 80 20.48 6.98 19.34
CA GLU A 80 20.98 7.73 18.19
C GLU A 80 20.47 7.14 16.86
N GLU A 81 20.49 5.82 16.72
CA GLU A 81 20.03 5.15 15.50
C GLU A 81 18.53 5.33 15.25
N THR A 82 17.72 5.36 16.32
CA THR A 82 16.28 5.62 16.22
C THR A 82 15.99 7.07 15.86
N ARG A 83 16.75 8.04 16.38
CA ARG A 83 16.64 9.46 16.00
C ARG A 83 16.96 9.66 14.53
N VAL A 84 18.04 9.07 14.03
CA VAL A 84 18.43 9.15 12.61
C VAL A 84 17.36 8.50 11.73
N TRP A 85 16.84 7.33 12.10
CA TRP A 85 15.77 6.67 11.36
C TRP A 85 14.50 7.53 11.31
N ARG A 86 14.09 8.10 12.45
CA ARG A 86 12.91 8.97 12.56
C ARG A 86 13.06 10.17 11.64
N ASN A 87 14.19 10.86 11.71
CA ASN A 87 14.45 12.03 10.90
C ASN A 87 14.48 11.66 9.41
N ASN A 88 15.09 10.54 9.02
CA ASN A 88 15.09 10.07 7.64
C ASN A 88 13.68 9.77 7.12
N SER A 89 12.82 9.15 7.93
CA SER A 89 11.41 8.91 7.57
C SER A 89 10.66 10.23 7.35
N PHE A 90 10.82 11.21 8.25
CA PHE A 90 10.19 12.53 8.09
C PHE A 90 10.72 13.31 6.90
N ILE A 91 12.03 13.33 6.68
CA ILE A 91 12.64 14.00 5.52
C ILE A 91 12.10 13.40 4.22
N ARG A 92 12.04 12.07 4.11
CA ARG A 92 11.44 11.40 2.94
C ARG A 92 9.97 11.76 2.75
N ALA A 93 9.20 11.80 3.84
CA ALA A 93 7.79 12.20 3.80
C ALA A 93 7.64 13.65 3.32
N ILE A 94 8.44 14.59 3.84
CA ILE A 94 8.44 16.00 3.45
C ILE A 94 8.82 16.16 1.97
N ILE A 95 9.90 15.51 1.52
CA ILE A 95 10.33 15.58 0.11
C ILE A 95 9.22 15.07 -0.82
N LEU A 96 8.62 13.92 -0.50
CA LEU A 96 7.50 13.37 -1.29
C LEU A 96 6.28 14.28 -1.27
N PHE A 97 5.96 14.88 -0.12
CA PHE A 97 4.85 15.82 0.01
C PHE A 97 5.08 17.08 -0.85
N ILE A 98 6.28 17.67 -0.81
CA ILE A 98 6.64 18.83 -1.63
C ILE A 98 6.53 18.48 -3.12
N ILE A 99 7.08 17.34 -3.54
CA ILE A 99 6.96 16.88 -4.93
C ILE A 99 5.49 16.71 -5.33
N ALA A 100 4.68 16.13 -4.46
CA ALA A 100 3.26 15.92 -4.72
C ALA A 100 2.53 17.26 -4.92
N ILE A 101 2.76 18.24 -4.05
CA ILE A 101 2.17 19.57 -4.17
C ILE A 101 2.65 20.26 -5.45
N LEU A 102 3.94 20.25 -5.76
CA LEU A 102 4.48 20.85 -6.98
C LEU A 102 3.84 20.27 -8.25
N ILE A 103 3.68 18.95 -8.32
CA ILE A 103 3.10 18.30 -9.49
C ILE A 103 1.62 18.64 -9.62
N ASN A 104 0.87 18.63 -8.52
CA ASN A 104 -0.53 19.03 -8.57
C ASN A 104 -0.69 20.51 -8.98
N LEU A 105 0.16 21.41 -8.47
CA LEU A 105 0.17 22.82 -8.90
C LEU A 105 0.45 22.97 -10.40
N MET A 106 1.43 22.22 -10.92
CA MET A 106 1.70 22.19 -12.36
C MET A 106 0.47 21.73 -13.15
N ILE A 107 -0.16 20.61 -12.76
CA ILE A 107 -1.33 20.07 -13.45
C ILE A 107 -2.47 21.12 -13.49
N THR A 108 -2.79 21.76 -12.36
CA THR A 108 -3.82 22.82 -12.30
C THR A 108 -3.49 24.05 -13.16
N SER A 109 -2.21 24.27 -13.47
CA SER A 109 -1.80 25.38 -14.34
C SER A 109 -1.98 25.06 -15.82
N PHE A 110 -1.96 23.78 -16.21
CA PHE A 110 -2.13 23.33 -17.59
C PHE A 110 -3.56 22.91 -17.93
N ASP A 111 -4.32 22.44 -16.94
CA ASP A 111 -5.70 22.01 -17.10
C ASP A 111 -6.60 22.75 -16.08
N LYS A 112 -7.49 23.60 -16.60
CA LYS A 112 -8.44 24.37 -15.77
C LYS A 112 -9.52 23.51 -15.12
N THR A 113 -9.71 22.29 -15.60
CA THR A 113 -10.63 21.32 -15.00
C THR A 113 -9.93 20.49 -13.92
N ALA A 114 -8.60 20.50 -13.90
CA ALA A 114 -7.85 19.79 -12.89
C ALA A 114 -7.91 20.51 -11.54
N LYS A 115 -7.99 19.72 -10.47
CA LYS A 115 -7.95 20.23 -9.10
C LYS A 115 -6.56 20.08 -8.50
N ILE A 116 -6.30 20.83 -7.43
CA ILE A 116 -5.02 20.81 -6.66
C ILE A 116 -4.72 19.41 -6.08
N PHE A 117 -5.65 18.47 -6.21
CA PHE A 117 -5.49 17.11 -5.77
C PHE A 117 -6.00 16.14 -6.84
N ASP A 118 -5.38 16.11 -8.03
CA ASP A 118 -5.69 15.09 -9.04
C ASP A 118 -4.65 13.98 -9.09
N TRP A 119 -3.46 14.18 -8.50
CA TRP A 119 -2.44 13.14 -8.38
C TRP A 119 -2.17 12.76 -6.92
N TRP A 120 -3.01 11.88 -6.38
CA TRP A 120 -3.07 11.59 -4.94
C TRP A 120 -2.07 10.59 -4.41
N ILE A 121 -1.53 9.71 -5.27
CA ILE A 121 -0.70 8.60 -4.78
C ILE A 121 0.51 9.10 -3.98
N LEU A 122 1.15 10.17 -4.43
CA LEU A 122 2.28 10.75 -3.71
C LEU A 122 1.87 11.44 -2.40
N ILE A 123 0.74 12.14 -2.39
CA ILE A 123 0.20 12.77 -1.18
C ILE A 123 -0.12 11.69 -0.14
N THR A 124 -0.90 10.69 -0.53
CA THR A 124 -1.28 9.56 0.34
C THR A 124 -0.08 8.81 0.89
N LEU A 125 0.93 8.54 0.04
CA LEU A 125 2.16 7.91 0.46
C LEU A 125 2.96 8.79 1.44
N SER A 126 3.06 10.09 1.17
CA SER A 126 3.79 11.02 2.03
C SER A 126 3.15 11.13 3.41
N ILE A 127 1.82 11.24 3.49
CA ILE A 127 1.07 11.24 4.75
C ILE A 127 1.26 9.92 5.48
N SER A 128 1.19 8.80 4.76
CA SER A 128 1.47 7.48 5.34
C SER A 128 2.85 7.43 6.00
N LEU A 129 3.88 7.99 5.34
CA LEU A 129 5.25 8.06 5.85
C LEU A 129 5.42 9.03 7.03
N PHE A 130 4.66 10.13 7.10
CA PHE A 130 4.64 10.98 8.30
C PHE A 130 4.19 10.19 9.54
N PHE A 131 3.21 9.29 9.37
CA PHE A 131 2.73 8.42 10.45
C PHE A 131 3.57 7.16 10.66
N ALA A 132 4.59 6.90 9.84
CA ALA A 132 5.46 5.73 9.97
C ALA A 132 6.05 5.60 11.38
N TRP A 133 6.66 6.67 11.90
CA TRP A 133 7.30 6.66 13.21
C TRP A 133 6.33 6.38 14.37
N PRO A 134 5.24 7.16 14.56
CA PRO A 134 4.32 6.88 15.66
C PRO A 134 3.71 5.48 15.55
N ILE A 135 3.38 5.01 14.34
CA ILE A 135 2.85 3.65 14.13
C ILE A 135 3.86 2.59 14.56
N MET A 136 5.13 2.71 14.18
CA MET A 136 6.15 1.70 14.50
C MET A 136 6.44 1.56 15.99
N ARG A 137 6.08 2.55 16.82
CA ARG A 137 6.16 2.46 18.29
C ARG A 137 5.03 1.65 18.91
N LEU A 138 3.96 1.38 18.16
CA LEU A 138 2.81 0.62 18.64
C LEU A 138 3.08 -0.88 18.57
N SER A 139 2.47 -1.64 19.48
CA SER A 139 2.55 -3.10 19.44
C SER A 139 1.93 -3.66 18.16
N LEU A 140 2.36 -4.86 17.75
CA LEU A 140 1.82 -5.52 16.55
C LEU A 140 0.29 -5.68 16.62
N LYS A 141 -0.22 -6.10 17.79
CA LYS A 141 -1.67 -6.25 18.03
C LYS A 141 -2.40 -4.91 17.90
N PHE A 142 -1.85 -3.84 18.46
CA PHE A 142 -2.47 -2.52 18.41
C PHE A 142 -2.52 -1.98 16.98
N ARG A 143 -1.49 -2.22 16.16
CA ARG A 143 -1.53 -1.85 14.73
C ARG A 143 -2.57 -2.62 13.93
N ILE A 144 -2.78 -3.91 14.22
CA ILE A 144 -3.86 -4.69 13.60
C ILE A 144 -5.22 -4.09 13.97
N VAL A 145 -5.46 -3.82 15.26
CA VAL A 145 -6.69 -3.19 15.73
C VAL A 145 -6.88 -1.82 15.08
N LEU A 146 -5.84 -0.99 15.04
CA LEU A 146 -5.87 0.33 14.39
C LEU A 146 -6.25 0.22 12.91
N GLY A 147 -5.67 -0.72 12.16
CA GLY A 147 -5.97 -0.93 10.75
C GLY A 147 -7.42 -1.36 10.51
N ILE A 148 -7.94 -2.28 11.32
CA ILE A 148 -9.35 -2.71 11.26
C ILE A 148 -10.28 -1.54 11.62
N SER A 149 -10.00 -0.83 12.72
CA SER A 149 -10.76 0.35 13.11
C SER A 149 -10.76 1.41 12.00
N TRP A 150 -9.62 1.63 11.35
CA TRP A 150 -9.52 2.61 10.26
C TRP A 150 -10.39 2.23 9.05
N LEU A 151 -10.44 0.95 8.69
CA LEU A 151 -11.34 0.45 7.64
C LEU A 151 -12.82 0.70 7.96
N ILE A 152 -13.23 0.44 9.20
CA ILE A 152 -14.63 0.62 9.64
C ILE A 152 -14.98 2.10 9.73
N PHE A 153 -14.14 2.91 10.38
CA PHE A 153 -14.41 4.33 10.57
C PHE A 153 -14.30 5.14 9.28
N ASN A 154 -13.50 4.71 8.30
CA ASN A 154 -13.41 5.37 6.99
C ASN A 154 -14.80 5.59 6.36
N PHE A 155 -15.66 4.56 6.37
CA PHE A 155 -17.02 4.67 5.82
C PHE A 155 -17.85 5.74 6.56
N THR A 156 -17.74 5.76 7.89
CA THR A 156 -18.47 6.71 8.73
C THR A 156 -17.98 8.14 8.49
N ILE A 157 -16.65 8.34 8.43
CA ILE A 157 -16.03 9.64 8.16
C ILE A 157 -16.44 10.14 6.79
N GLN A 158 -16.40 9.28 5.76
CA GLN A 158 -16.81 9.64 4.41
C GLN A 158 -18.27 10.11 4.37
N ASN A 159 -19.19 9.38 5.01
CA ASN A 159 -20.61 9.75 5.03
C ASN A 159 -20.83 11.09 5.75
N ILE A 160 -20.13 11.34 6.86
CA ILE A 160 -20.21 12.61 7.57
C ILE A 160 -19.72 13.75 6.66
N LEU A 161 -18.55 13.61 6.04
CA LEU A 161 -17.99 14.66 5.19
C LEU A 161 -18.84 14.90 3.94
N MET A 162 -19.39 13.85 3.31
CA MET A 162 -20.27 14.01 2.15
C MET A 162 -21.57 14.73 2.49
N ASN A 163 -22.20 14.40 3.62
CA ASN A 163 -23.49 14.98 4.00
C ASN A 163 -23.37 16.37 4.62
N TYR A 164 -22.26 16.69 5.29
CA TYR A 164 -22.12 17.92 6.08
C TYR A 164 -21.05 18.89 5.56
N SER A 165 -20.34 18.58 4.47
CA SER A 165 -19.30 19.48 3.90
C SER A 165 -19.81 20.88 3.58
N HIS A 166 -21.05 21.01 3.12
CA HIS A 166 -21.65 22.30 2.78
C HIS A 166 -21.90 23.23 4.00
N LEU A 167 -21.81 22.72 5.23
CA LEU A 167 -22.08 23.49 6.44
C LEU A 167 -20.89 24.38 6.88
N SER A 168 -19.66 24.08 6.45
CA SER A 168 -18.51 24.92 6.79
C SER A 168 -17.35 24.73 5.80
N SER A 169 -16.58 25.79 5.57
CA SER A 169 -15.37 25.75 4.74
C SER A 169 -14.34 24.74 5.23
N MET A 170 -14.26 24.52 6.55
CA MET A 170 -13.37 23.51 7.13
C MET A 170 -13.78 22.09 6.76
N LEU A 171 -15.08 21.74 6.85
CA LEU A 171 -15.56 20.41 6.47
C LEU A 171 -15.43 20.17 4.96
N ASP A 172 -15.65 21.20 4.15
CA ASP A 172 -15.44 21.12 2.70
C ASP A 172 -13.96 20.88 2.36
N PHE A 173 -13.04 21.61 3.01
CA PHE A 173 -11.61 21.34 2.90
C PHE A 173 -11.24 19.93 3.35
N LEU A 174 -11.77 19.43 4.47
CA LEU A 174 -11.47 18.07 4.96
C LEU A 174 -12.00 17.00 4.02
N LYS A 175 -13.17 17.21 3.41
CA LYS A 175 -13.70 16.33 2.37
C LYS A 175 -12.71 16.27 1.21
N ASP A 176 -12.36 17.42 0.64
CA ASP A 176 -11.46 17.49 -0.52
C ASP A 176 -10.04 17.01 -0.18
N PHE A 177 -9.57 17.22 1.06
CA PHE A 177 -8.25 16.80 1.51
C PHE A 177 -8.16 15.31 1.83
N PHE A 178 -9.24 14.63 2.23
CA PHE A 178 -9.18 13.19 2.50
C PHE A 178 -9.77 12.31 1.38
N TYR A 179 -10.70 12.87 0.61
CA TYR A 179 -11.43 12.19 -0.46
C TYR A 179 -11.35 13.04 -1.75
N PRO A 180 -10.54 12.62 -2.74
CA PRO A 180 -10.49 13.28 -4.04
C PRO A 180 -11.87 13.33 -4.68
N SER A 181 -12.12 14.38 -5.47
CA SER A 181 -13.32 14.43 -6.29
C SER A 181 -13.36 13.38 -7.38
N ASP A 182 -12.19 12.94 -7.88
CA ASP A 182 -12.11 11.77 -8.74
C ASP A 182 -12.09 10.50 -7.87
N ALA A 183 -13.21 9.76 -7.89
CA ALA A 183 -13.35 8.46 -7.24
C ALA A 183 -12.37 7.40 -7.81
N GLY A 184 -11.72 7.69 -8.93
CA GLY A 184 -10.60 6.99 -9.52
C GLY A 184 -9.23 7.25 -8.88
N GLN A 185 -9.11 8.09 -7.85
CA GLN A 185 -7.82 8.38 -7.20
C GLN A 185 -7.61 7.60 -5.89
N ASN A 186 -6.44 7.75 -5.27
CA ASN A 186 -6.02 7.00 -4.08
C ASN A 186 -6.23 7.83 -2.82
N SER A 187 -7.46 7.88 -2.33
CA SER A 187 -7.86 8.71 -1.19
C SER A 187 -7.04 8.38 0.06
N ILE A 188 -6.63 9.39 0.82
CA ILE A 188 -5.72 9.23 1.96
C ILE A 188 -6.27 8.26 3.00
N LEU A 189 -7.52 8.49 3.44
CA LEU A 189 -8.13 7.72 4.52
C LEU A 189 -8.24 6.21 4.24
N PRO A 190 -8.90 5.75 3.17
CA PRO A 190 -9.04 4.32 2.90
C PRO A 190 -7.70 3.65 2.59
N TYR A 191 -6.79 4.35 1.91
CA TYR A 191 -5.51 3.77 1.52
C TYR A 191 -4.49 3.70 2.66
N PHE A 192 -4.64 4.51 3.70
CA PHE A 192 -3.79 4.45 4.89
C PHE A 192 -3.83 3.08 5.59
N SER A 193 -4.95 2.37 5.49
CA SER A 193 -5.08 1.00 6.01
C SER A 193 -4.05 0.04 5.39
N PHE A 194 -3.77 0.15 4.08
CA PHE A 194 -2.73 -0.65 3.42
C PHE A 194 -1.37 -0.39 4.06
N PHE A 195 -1.05 0.87 4.36
CA PHE A 195 0.20 1.20 5.02
C PHE A 195 0.30 0.55 6.40
N ILE A 196 -0.74 0.67 7.23
CA ILE A 196 -0.78 0.08 8.57
C ILE A 196 -0.58 -1.44 8.50
N PHE A 197 -1.36 -2.15 7.67
CA PHE A 197 -1.22 -3.60 7.50
C PHE A 197 0.14 -3.99 6.91
N GLY A 198 0.69 -3.16 6.01
CA GLY A 198 2.04 -3.32 5.50
C GLY A 198 3.07 -3.29 6.63
N THR A 199 2.92 -2.36 7.58
CA THR A 199 3.83 -2.31 8.73
C THR A 199 3.74 -3.57 9.62
N VAL A 200 2.55 -4.15 9.74
CA VAL A 200 2.33 -5.42 10.47
C VAL A 200 3.05 -6.55 9.76
N LEU A 201 2.81 -6.71 8.45
CA LEU A 201 3.45 -7.74 7.64
C LEU A 201 4.98 -7.65 7.66
N GLY A 202 5.53 -6.44 7.50
CA GLY A 202 6.98 -6.22 7.57
C GLY A 202 7.58 -6.56 8.94
N SER A 203 6.83 -6.35 10.02
CA SER A 203 7.27 -6.72 11.38
C SER A 203 7.23 -8.23 11.61
N LEU A 204 6.25 -8.93 11.03
CA LEU A 204 6.20 -10.39 11.04
C LEU A 204 7.37 -10.98 10.23
N LEU A 205 7.63 -10.42 9.04
CA LEU A 205 8.74 -10.83 8.17
C LEU A 205 10.11 -10.63 8.83
N ALA A 206 10.29 -9.56 9.60
CA ALA A 206 11.54 -9.29 10.30
C ALA A 206 11.94 -10.41 11.29
N ARG A 207 10.96 -11.19 11.77
CA ARG A 207 11.18 -12.30 12.70
C ARG A 207 11.59 -13.60 11.99
N ILE A 208 11.49 -13.64 10.67
CA ILE A 208 11.75 -14.83 9.87
C ILE A 208 13.21 -14.85 9.44
N ASN A 209 13.92 -15.91 9.79
CA ASN A 209 15.26 -16.16 9.28
C ASN A 209 15.17 -16.84 7.91
N PHE A 210 15.50 -16.12 6.84
CA PHE A 210 15.46 -16.63 5.47
C PHE A 210 16.56 -17.67 5.17
N GLU A 211 17.69 -17.66 5.88
CA GLU A 211 18.85 -18.53 5.62
C GLU A 211 18.69 -19.96 6.14
N LYS A 212 17.98 -20.15 7.27
CA LYS A 212 17.80 -21.49 7.87
C LYS A 212 16.70 -22.29 7.14
N LYS A 213 17.07 -23.45 6.58
CA LYS A 213 16.18 -24.40 5.88
C LYS A 213 15.27 -25.21 6.80
N ALA A 214 15.72 -25.54 8.01
CA ALA A 214 15.01 -26.45 8.92
C ALA A 214 13.62 -25.92 9.38
N ASN A 215 13.27 -24.68 9.04
CA ASN A 215 12.12 -23.98 9.57
C ASN A 215 10.99 -23.74 8.53
N VAL A 216 10.99 -24.44 7.38
CA VAL A 216 9.98 -24.20 6.32
C VAL A 216 8.57 -24.59 6.77
N LYS A 217 8.41 -25.73 7.46
CA LYS A 217 7.10 -26.18 7.96
C LYS A 217 6.51 -25.17 8.95
N ASP A 218 7.31 -24.69 9.89
CA ASP A 218 6.89 -23.71 10.88
C ASP A 218 6.68 -22.32 10.27
N PHE A 219 7.48 -21.94 9.26
CA PHE A 219 7.22 -20.75 8.46
C PHE A 219 5.86 -20.83 7.77
N ILE A 220 5.54 -21.95 7.12
CA ILE A 220 4.23 -22.15 6.48
C ILE A 220 3.13 -22.04 7.54
N LYS A 221 3.24 -22.80 8.63
CA LYS A 221 2.21 -22.86 9.68
C LYS A 221 1.99 -21.52 10.38
N ASN A 222 3.06 -20.79 10.71
CA ASN A 222 3.00 -19.63 11.60
C ASN A 222 2.95 -18.29 10.83
N PHE A 223 3.40 -18.27 9.57
CA PHE A 223 3.40 -17.06 8.75
C PHE A 223 2.49 -17.21 7.53
N THR A 224 2.75 -18.17 6.63
CA THR A 224 2.02 -18.27 5.35
C THR A 224 0.55 -18.58 5.55
N THR A 225 0.21 -19.68 6.24
CA THR A 225 -1.17 -20.15 6.42
C THR A 225 -2.09 -19.09 7.04
N PRO A 226 -1.79 -18.47 8.19
CA PRO A 226 -2.70 -17.49 8.77
C PRO A 226 -2.88 -16.26 7.87
N LEU A 227 -1.82 -15.82 7.17
CA LEU A 227 -1.93 -14.68 6.26
C LEU A 227 -2.73 -15.01 5.01
N ILE A 228 -2.52 -16.18 4.38
CA ILE A 228 -3.33 -16.64 3.24
C ILE A 228 -4.79 -16.79 3.64
N LEU A 229 -5.08 -17.39 4.79
CA LEU A 229 -6.46 -17.52 5.29
C LEU A 229 -7.11 -16.15 5.51
N SER A 230 -6.39 -15.22 6.14
CA SER A 230 -6.90 -13.86 6.35
C SER A 230 -7.10 -13.10 5.03
N ALA A 231 -6.22 -13.30 4.05
CA ALA A 231 -6.29 -12.68 2.73
C ALA A 231 -7.48 -13.21 1.91
N ILE A 232 -7.67 -14.54 1.88
CA ILE A 232 -8.82 -15.18 1.24
C ILE A 232 -10.12 -14.75 1.92
N ALA A 233 -10.16 -14.72 3.26
CA ALA A 233 -11.33 -14.26 4.00
C ALA A 233 -11.66 -12.80 3.69
N ALA A 234 -10.65 -11.91 3.59
CA ALA A 234 -10.84 -10.53 3.19
C ALA A 234 -11.36 -10.41 1.75
N MET A 235 -10.81 -11.17 0.80
CA MET A 235 -11.30 -11.19 -0.58
C MET A 235 -12.76 -11.64 -0.67
N ILE A 236 -13.11 -12.76 0.00
CA ILE A 236 -14.48 -13.27 0.05
C ILE A 236 -15.40 -12.23 0.70
N PHE A 237 -14.98 -11.62 1.81
CA PHE A 237 -15.75 -10.56 2.47
C PHE A 237 -16.00 -9.39 1.53
N GLY A 238 -14.98 -8.89 0.83
CA GLY A 238 -15.12 -7.80 -0.13
C GLY A 238 -16.06 -8.13 -1.29
N ILE A 239 -16.04 -9.37 -1.79
CA ILE A 239 -16.93 -9.83 -2.87
C ILE A 239 -18.38 -9.98 -2.39
N LEU A 240 -18.59 -10.57 -1.21
CA LEU A 240 -19.93 -10.86 -0.68
C LEU A 240 -20.61 -9.63 -0.08
N PHE A 241 -19.88 -8.82 0.69
CA PHE A 241 -20.39 -7.56 1.22
C PHE A 241 -20.23 -6.47 0.17
N GLN A 242 -21.17 -6.38 -0.78
CA GLN A 242 -21.22 -5.35 -1.83
C GLN A 242 -21.73 -4.00 -1.31
N TYR A 243 -21.10 -3.46 -0.26
CA TYR A 243 -21.54 -2.24 0.40
C TYR A 243 -20.48 -1.13 0.36
N PRO A 244 -20.39 -0.32 -0.72
CA PRO A 244 -20.92 -0.48 -2.09
C PRO A 244 -20.17 -1.54 -2.93
N ASN A 245 -20.51 -1.72 -4.22
CA ASN A 245 -19.90 -2.72 -5.12
C ASN A 245 -18.34 -2.68 -5.10
N PHE A 246 -17.72 -3.84 -4.89
CA PHE A 246 -16.26 -4.02 -4.82
C PHE A 246 -15.51 -3.64 -6.11
N GLN A 247 -16.19 -3.50 -7.25
CA GLN A 247 -15.60 -3.03 -8.50
C GLN A 247 -15.43 -1.51 -8.54
N ILE A 248 -16.16 -0.78 -7.68
CA ILE A 248 -16.07 0.67 -7.56
C ILE A 248 -14.92 0.97 -6.59
N ALA A 249 -13.89 1.68 -7.07
CA ALA A 249 -12.75 1.98 -6.23
C ALA A 249 -13.10 2.95 -5.09
N ASN A 250 -12.23 2.98 -4.07
CA ASN A 250 -12.41 3.71 -2.80
C ASN A 250 -13.58 3.22 -1.93
N THR A 251 -14.41 2.30 -2.39
CA THR A 251 -15.42 1.66 -1.54
C THR A 251 -14.78 0.77 -0.49
N THR A 252 -15.42 0.62 0.67
CA THR A 252 -14.96 -0.27 1.74
C THR A 252 -14.72 -1.70 1.21
N SER A 253 -15.64 -2.20 0.40
CA SER A 253 -15.56 -3.53 -0.21
C SER A 253 -14.37 -3.68 -1.16
N PHE A 254 -14.13 -2.69 -2.03
CA PHE A 254 -12.93 -2.66 -2.88
C PHE A 254 -11.65 -2.66 -2.05
N ILE A 255 -11.58 -1.82 -1.01
CA ILE A 255 -10.39 -1.69 -0.17
C ILE A 255 -10.07 -2.99 0.56
N ILE A 256 -11.07 -3.66 1.13
CA ILE A 256 -10.89 -4.96 1.80
C ILE A 256 -10.49 -6.03 0.79
N PHE A 257 -11.14 -6.07 -0.38
CA PHE A 257 -10.79 -6.99 -1.46
C PHE A 257 -9.35 -6.81 -1.93
N ALA A 258 -8.95 -5.58 -2.25
CA ALA A 258 -7.61 -5.23 -2.72
C ALA A 258 -6.55 -5.54 -1.66
N LEU A 259 -6.81 -5.24 -0.38
CA LEU A 259 -5.90 -5.59 0.71
C LEU A 259 -5.69 -7.11 0.81
N GLY A 260 -6.76 -7.89 0.66
CA GLY A 260 -6.70 -9.34 0.60
C GLY A 260 -5.87 -9.83 -0.60
N LEU A 261 -6.15 -9.31 -1.81
CA LEU A 261 -5.43 -9.70 -3.02
C LEU A 261 -3.93 -9.36 -2.96
N ASP A 262 -3.58 -8.13 -2.57
CA ASP A 262 -2.19 -7.70 -2.45
C ASP A 262 -1.43 -8.53 -1.42
N THR A 263 -2.07 -8.81 -0.27
CA THR A 263 -1.49 -9.66 0.77
C THR A 263 -1.28 -11.08 0.25
N LEU A 264 -2.26 -11.64 -0.47
CA LEU A 264 -2.17 -12.98 -1.03
C LEU A 264 -1.01 -13.11 -2.02
N ILE A 265 -0.88 -12.16 -2.95
CA ILE A 265 0.20 -12.15 -3.95
C ILE A 265 1.56 -12.02 -3.25
N LEU A 266 1.70 -11.05 -2.35
CA LEU A 266 2.95 -10.81 -1.65
C LEU A 266 3.38 -12.02 -0.80
N VAL A 267 2.45 -12.61 -0.04
CA VAL A 267 2.73 -13.81 0.77
C VAL A 267 3.04 -15.01 -0.10
N GLY A 268 2.38 -15.15 -1.25
CA GLY A 268 2.70 -16.14 -2.27
C GLY A 268 4.14 -16.00 -2.76
N LEU A 269 4.56 -14.79 -3.17
CA LEU A 269 5.93 -14.50 -3.61
C LEU A 269 6.97 -14.80 -2.51
N ILE A 270 6.71 -14.37 -1.27
CA ILE A 270 7.62 -14.63 -0.13
C ILE A 270 7.72 -16.13 0.15
N THR A 271 6.61 -16.86 0.07
CA THR A 271 6.59 -18.32 0.28
C THR A 271 7.38 -19.04 -0.81
N ILE A 272 7.25 -18.61 -2.06
CA ILE A 272 8.05 -19.12 -3.18
C ILE A 272 9.54 -18.83 -2.95
N GLU A 273 9.91 -17.61 -2.54
CA GLU A 273 11.31 -17.25 -2.25
C GLU A 273 11.91 -18.17 -1.18
N LYS A 274 11.18 -18.34 -0.07
CA LYS A 274 11.62 -19.15 1.06
C LYS A 274 11.74 -20.65 0.71
N ASN A 275 10.83 -21.17 -0.13
CA ASN A 275 10.79 -22.60 -0.47
C ASN A 275 11.72 -22.97 -1.63
N SER A 276 11.78 -22.14 -2.68
CA SER A 276 12.38 -22.52 -3.97
C SER A 276 13.89 -22.25 -4.10
N ARG A 277 14.55 -21.65 -3.09
CA ARG A 277 15.92 -21.10 -3.22
C ARG A 277 16.11 -20.13 -4.41
N ARG A 278 15.04 -19.71 -5.10
CA ARG A 278 15.15 -18.72 -6.17
C ARG A 278 15.54 -17.40 -5.55
N ASP A 279 16.73 -16.93 -5.90
CA ASP A 279 17.16 -15.60 -5.55
C ASP A 279 16.46 -14.60 -6.48
N PHE A 280 15.40 -14.01 -5.93
CA PHE A 280 14.69 -12.93 -6.58
C PHE A 280 15.54 -11.64 -6.70
N ASN A 281 16.69 -11.55 -6.02
CA ASN A 281 17.65 -10.45 -6.17
C ASN A 281 18.54 -10.57 -7.43
N SER A 282 18.35 -11.57 -8.30
CA SER A 282 19.19 -11.67 -9.50
C SER A 282 18.92 -10.51 -10.47
N LYS A 283 20.00 -9.87 -10.97
CA LYS A 283 19.98 -8.78 -11.98
C LYS A 283 19.25 -9.14 -13.29
N LYS A 284 18.83 -10.40 -13.46
CA LYS A 284 18.16 -10.92 -14.65
C LYS A 284 16.63 -10.81 -14.60
N ASN A 285 16.03 -10.38 -13.48
CA ASN A 285 14.59 -10.22 -13.40
C ASN A 285 14.16 -8.84 -13.95
N PRO A 286 13.35 -8.76 -15.03
CA PRO A 286 12.91 -7.48 -15.58
C PRO A 286 12.14 -6.62 -14.58
N LEU A 287 11.42 -7.23 -13.63
CA LEU A 287 10.70 -6.50 -12.58
C LEU A 287 11.62 -5.90 -11.51
N PHE A 288 12.87 -6.38 -11.40
CA PHE A 288 13.86 -5.79 -10.50
C PHE A 288 14.35 -4.41 -10.99
N TYR A 289 14.28 -4.13 -12.30
CA TYR A 289 14.62 -2.80 -12.82
C TYR A 289 13.60 -1.74 -12.42
N TYR A 290 12.40 -2.16 -12.01
CA TYR A 290 11.33 -1.29 -11.54
C TYR A 290 11.22 -1.26 -10.00
N SER A 291 12.15 -1.87 -9.25
CA SER A 291 12.09 -2.01 -7.78
C SER A 291 12.99 -1.05 -7.01
#